data_AF-A0A1G1IER0-F1
#
_entry.id   AF-A0A1G1IER0-F1
#
_cell.length_a   1.000
_cell.length_b   1.000
_cell.length_c   1.000
_cell.angle_alpha   90.00
_cell.angle_beta   90.00
_cell.angle_gamma   90.00
#
_symmetry.space_group_name_H-M   'P 1'
#
loop_
_entity.id
_entity.type
_entity.pdbx_description
1 polymer ?
#
loop_
_entity_poly.entity_id
_entity_poly.type
_entity_poly.pdbx_seq_one_letter_code
_entity_poly.pdbx_strand_id
1 'polypeptide(L)' 'MDDKNYLFAIRHRDGGVTLYIDEAYAQERGADMSKLVKIEIPKDLFINGTVQQVREYVANYLEALETGSAKG' A
#
# COMPACT_ATOMS: atom_id res chain seq x y z
N MET A 1 1.19 20.53 -9.68
CA MET A 1 1.40 19.13 -10.05
C MET A 1 1.08 18.35 -8.78
N ASP A 2 0.02 17.56 -8.82
CA ASP A 2 -0.37 16.76 -7.65
C ASP A 2 0.63 15.61 -7.57
N ASP A 3 1.74 15.82 -6.85
CA ASP A 3 2.71 14.77 -6.51
C ASP A 3 2.04 13.78 -5.54
N LYS A 4 1.07 13.04 -6.07
CA LYS A 4 0.43 11.94 -5.37
C LYS A 4 1.45 10.82 -5.26
N ASN A 5 1.92 10.58 -4.05
CA ASN A 5 2.88 9.54 -3.78
C ASN A 5 2.12 8.22 -3.69
N TYR A 6 2.29 7.37 -4.69
CA TYR A 6 1.67 6.06 -4.70
C TYR A 6 2.67 5.01 -4.25
N LEU A 7 2.20 4.07 -3.45
CA LEU A 7 2.90 2.81 -3.20
C LEU A 7 2.03 1.66 -3.65
N PHE A 8 2.68 0.59 -4.06
CA PHE A 8 2.03 -0.66 -4.38
C PHE A 8 2.18 -1.59 -3.19
N ALA A 9 1.13 -2.31 -2.83
CA ALA A 9 1.18 -3.17 -1.67
C ALA A 9 0.39 -4.46 -1.85
N ILE A 10 0.86 -5.49 -1.17
CA ILE A 10 0.16 -6.76 -1.02
C ILE A 10 -0.07 -6.99 0.47
N ARG A 11 -1.31 -7.30 0.83
CA ARG A 11 -1.63 -7.80 2.18
C ARG A 11 -1.48 -9.31 2.20
N HIS A 12 -0.81 -9.80 3.23
CA HIS A 12 -0.66 -11.22 3.51
C HIS A 12 -1.76 -11.68 4.47
N ARG A 13 -2.08 -12.98 4.44
CA ARG A 13 -3.13 -13.58 5.30
C ARG A 13 -2.86 -13.41 6.80
N ASP A 14 -1.61 -13.21 7.19
CA ASP A 14 -1.18 -12.94 8.56
C ASP A 14 -1.42 -11.48 9.00
N GLY A 15 -1.92 -10.61 8.10
CA GLY A 15 -2.15 -9.19 8.35
C GLY A 15 -0.96 -8.29 8.01
N GLY A 16 0.23 -8.86 7.81
CA GLY A 16 1.40 -8.13 7.32
C GLY A 16 1.23 -7.60 5.90
N VAL A 17 1.96 -6.52 5.58
CA VAL A 17 1.97 -5.92 4.24
C VAL A 17 3.38 -5.88 3.66
N THR A 18 3.48 -6.09 2.36
CA THR A 18 4.72 -5.82 1.60
C THR A 18 4.49 -4.61 0.72
N LEU A 19 5.43 -3.66 0.75
CA LEU A 19 5.39 -2.41 -0.01
C LEU A 19 6.37 -2.49 -1.17
N TYR A 20 5.96 -1.91 -2.29
CA TYR A 20 6.71 -1.80 -3.53
C TYR A 20 6.59 -0.36 -4.06
N ILE A 21 7.68 0.12 -4.65
CA ILE A 21 7.74 1.47 -5.24
C ILE A 21 6.98 1.54 -6.57
N ASP A 22 6.90 0.42 -7.29
CA ASP A 22 6.21 0.30 -8.58
C ASP A 22 5.89 -1.17 -8.89
N GLU A 23 5.08 -1.39 -9.94
CA GLU A 23 4.63 -2.70 -10.40
C GLU A 23 5.76 -3.56 -10.97
N ALA A 24 6.73 -2.95 -11.67
CA ALA A 24 7.84 -3.69 -12.26
C ALA A 24 8.73 -4.25 -11.15
N TYR A 25 9.06 -3.44 -10.13
CA TYR A 25 9.80 -3.90 -8.97
C TYR A 25 9.05 -5.00 -8.20
N ALA A 26 7.72 -4.88 -8.07
CA ALA A 26 6.92 -5.94 -7.46
C ALA A 26 7.02 -7.25 -8.25
N GLN A 27 6.86 -7.19 -9.57
CA GLN A 27 6.94 -8.35 -10.44
C GLN A 27 8.34 -9.01 -10.40
N GLU A 28 9.41 -8.22 -10.44
CA GLU A 28 10.78 -8.72 -10.33
C GLU A 28 11.04 -9.44 -9.00
N ARG A 29 10.35 -9.03 -7.93
CA ARG A 29 10.41 -9.65 -6.61
C ARG A 29 9.51 -10.90 -6.49
N GLY A 30 8.82 -11.28 -7.56
CA GLY A 30 7.89 -12.41 -7.59
C GLY A 30 6.57 -12.12 -6.88
N ALA A 31 6.17 -10.85 -6.81
CA ALA A 31 4.88 -10.46 -6.24
C ALA A 31 3.72 -10.97 -7.11
N ASP A 32 2.62 -11.34 -6.46
CA ASP A 32 1.39 -11.71 -7.14
C ASP A 32 0.67 -10.44 -7.64
N MET A 33 0.79 -10.16 -8.93
CA MET A 33 0.21 -8.97 -9.57
C MET A 33 -1.32 -8.92 -9.44
N SER A 34 -2.00 -10.05 -9.24
CA SER A 34 -3.46 -10.09 -9.04
C SER A 34 -3.88 -9.58 -7.65
N LYS A 35 -2.94 -9.55 -6.71
CA LYS A 35 -3.14 -9.06 -5.33
C LYS A 35 -2.48 -7.70 -5.08
N LEU A 36 -1.75 -7.18 -6.07
CA LEU A 36 -1.05 -5.91 -5.96
C LEU A 36 -2.06 -4.77 -6.03
N VAL A 37 -2.11 -3.97 -4.97
CA VAL A 37 -3.03 -2.83 -4.87
C VAL A 37 -2.21 -1.55 -4.90
N LYS A 38 -2.62 -0.61 -5.76
CA LYS A 38 -2.07 0.74 -5.78
C LYS A 38 -2.76 1.60 -4.73
N ILE A 39 -1.98 2.19 -3.83
CA ILE A 39 -2.47 2.96 -2.69
C ILE A 39 -1.87 4.36 -2.77
N GLU A 40 -2.73 5.37 -2.65
CA GLU A 40 -2.28 6.75 -2.49
C GLU A 40 -1.85 6.97 -1.03
N ILE A 41 -0.61 7.42 -0.84
CA ILE A 41 -0.07 7.75 0.47
C ILE A 41 -0.21 9.25 0.69
N PRO A 42 -0.79 9.69 1.82
CA PRO A 42 -0.84 11.10 2.17
C PRO A 42 0.54 11.73 2.09
N LYS A 43 0.68 12.85 1.38
CA LYS A 43 1.97 13.51 1.14
C LYS A 43 2.73 13.79 2.45
N ASP A 44 2.03 14.20 3.50
CA ASP A 44 2.64 14.45 4.81
C ASP A 44 3.21 13.15 5.42
N LEU A 45 2.47 12.05 5.35
CA LEU A 45 2.93 10.74 5.80
C LEU A 45 4.10 10.21 4.97
N PHE A 46 4.13 10.50 3.67
CA PHE A 46 5.22 10.09 2.80
C PHE A 46 6.52 10.85 3.06
N ILE A 47 6.44 12.15 3.38
CA ILE A 47 7.62 13.02 3.58
C ILE A 47 8.10 12.99 5.03
N ASN A 48 7.18 13.10 5.99
CA ASN A 48 7.48 13.26 7.41
C ASN A 48 7.23 11.98 8.21
N GLY A 49 6.45 11.05 7.67
CA GLY A 49 6.09 9.81 8.37
C GLY A 49 7.23 8.79 8.38
N THR A 50 7.18 7.93 9.38
CA THR A 50 8.09 6.78 9.45
C THR A 50 7.62 5.64 8.56
N VAL A 51 8.53 4.77 8.15
CA VAL A 51 8.21 3.55 7.40
C VAL A 51 7.17 2.69 8.13
N GLN A 52 7.20 2.67 9.46
CA GLN A 52 6.23 1.93 10.26
C GLN A 52 4.82 2.52 10.12
N GLN A 53 4.68 3.85 10.25
CA GLN A 53 3.38 4.51 10.07
C GLN A 53 2.82 4.33 8.65
N VAL A 54 3.68 4.35 7.63
CA VAL A 54 3.27 4.06 6.24
C VAL A 54 2.73 2.63 6.12
N ARG A 55 3.42 1.65 6.73
CA ARG A 55 2.96 0.25 6.73
C ARG A 55 1.63 0.08 7.47
N GLU A 56 1.46 0.73 8.61
CA GLU A 56 0.21 0.72 9.37
C GLU A 56 -0.93 1.35 8.56
N TYR A 57 -0.70 2.50 7.93
CA TYR A 57 -1.69 3.14 7.06
C TYR A 57 -2.12 2.20 5.93
N VAL A 58 -1.16 1.58 5.23
CA VAL A 58 -1.42 0.64 4.14
C VAL A 58 -2.15 -0.61 4.62
N ALA A 59 -1.76 -1.18 5.76
CA ALA A 59 -2.42 -2.35 6.33
C ALA A 59 -3.89 -2.07 6.67
N ASN A 60 -4.18 -0.93 7.31
CA ASN A 60 -5.55 -0.50 7.61
C ASN A 60 -6.35 -0.21 6.33
N TYR A 61 -5.73 0.40 5.32
CA TYR A 61 -6.37 0.67 4.04
C TYR A 61 -6.79 -0.62 3.32
N LEU A 62 -5.89 -1.60 3.24
CA LEU A 62 -6.17 -2.90 2.64
C LEU A 62 -7.21 -3.68 3.44
N GLU A 63 -7.18 -3.59 4.77
CA GLU A 63 -8.23 -4.16 5.62
C GLU A 63 -9.60 -3.54 5.37
N ALA A 64 -9.67 -2.22 5.25
CA ALA A 64 -10.92 -1.52 4.96
C ALA A 64 -11.49 -1.89 3.59
N LEU A 65 -10.62 -2.14 2.59
CA LEU A 65 -11.02 -2.63 1.27
C LEU A 65 -11.58 -4.07 1.33
N GLU A 66 -10.91 -4.98 2.05
CA GLU A 66 -11.35 -6.37 2.19
C GLU A 66 -12.66 -6.52 2.97
N THR A 67 -12.84 -5.69 4.01
CA THR A 67 -14.05 -5.70 4.85
C THR A 67 -15.21 -4.90 4.25
N GLY A 68 -15.03 -4.29 3.08
CA GLY A 68 -16.04 -3.45 2.41
C GLY A 68 -16.40 -2.18 3.20
N SER A 69 -15.58 -1.81 4.18
CA SER A 69 -15.76 -0.61 5.03
C SER A 69 -15.11 0.64 4.43
N ALA A 70 -14.27 0.47 3.40
CA ALA A 70 -13.86 1.55 2.50
C ALA A 70 -15.05 1.91 1.58
N LYS A 71 -16.06 2.58 2.15
CA LYS A 71 -17.29 2.96 1.47
C LYS A 71 -17.34 4.48 1.31
N GLY A 72 -17.30 4.93 0.05
CA GLY A 72 -17.80 6.24 -0.39
C GLY A 72 -16.78 7.37 -0.41
#